data_AF-V5HVC8-F1
#
_entry.id   AF-V5HVC8-F1
#
_cell.length_a   1.000
_cell.length_b   1.000
_cell.length_c   1.000
_cell.angle_alpha   90.00
_cell.angle_beta   90.00
_cell.angle_gamma   90.00
#
_symmetry.space_group_name_H-M   'P 1'
#
loop_
_entity.id
_entity.type
_entity.pdbx_description
1 polymer ?
#
loop_
_entity_poly.entity_id
_entity_poly.type
_entity_poly.pdbx_seq_one_letter_code
_entity_poly.pdbx_strand_id
1 'polypeptide(L)'
;MDTFVGTYVMCSGIESDQMLRLPFQYLRDYNVSRLLLTNLNFSVPPDLFWGLRVGTLKITDSRFRVEEGTLEGRRSRVQSLEFMRSNVDTGLSFFGNLDFLETLCVQNSSVKHFARDWLATLVNLTHLTVDSTVFQILDSDALSDLPRLGTLIWTNNDLRYIGREFLPRRSRLLKTLDLSDNKLSWLPDNLFTNMPHLQTVVLSRNAFKVPSPKPWTNWLGQLSKLNLEGNPIVCNHTISWLLRAELKGKVVGRCAEPMELVGMSLADLDDLRYSGRIPRQKYVNERHDGVLDSVGKETASRNYLLKVIQYNNTTQ
;
A
#
# COMPACT_ATOMS: atom_id res chain seq x y z
N MET A 1 1.89 20.26 -18.01
CA MET A 1 0.45 20.53 -18.18
C MET A 1 -0.06 19.49 -19.14
N ASP A 2 -0.77 18.47 -18.65
CA ASP A 2 -1.41 17.50 -19.53
C ASP A 2 -2.50 18.21 -20.34
N THR A 3 -2.34 18.23 -21.66
CA THR A 3 -3.38 18.72 -22.57
C THR A 3 -4.53 17.73 -22.56
N PHE A 4 -5.55 18.02 -21.77
CA PHE A 4 -6.76 17.22 -21.72
C PHE A 4 -7.54 17.33 -23.05
N VAL A 5 -7.92 16.21 -23.62
CA VAL A 5 -8.79 16.12 -24.80
C VAL A 5 -10.13 15.54 -24.36
N GLY A 6 -11.20 16.33 -24.47
CA GLY A 6 -12.56 15.89 -24.15
C GLY A 6 -13.41 16.95 -23.45
N THR A 7 -14.64 16.58 -23.11
CA THR A 7 -15.55 17.46 -22.37
C THR A 7 -15.19 17.45 -20.88
N TYR A 8 -14.84 18.63 -20.36
CA TYR A 8 -14.52 18.86 -18.95
C TYR A 8 -15.64 19.66 -18.29
N VAL A 9 -16.24 19.13 -17.23
CA VAL A 9 -17.25 19.81 -16.42
C VAL A 9 -16.71 19.97 -15.01
N MET A 10 -16.81 21.18 -14.46
CA MET A 10 -16.40 21.48 -13.09
C MET A 10 -17.55 22.12 -12.32
N CYS A 11 -17.82 21.59 -11.13
CA CYS A 11 -18.78 22.14 -10.19
C CYS A 11 -18.06 22.50 -8.90
N SER A 12 -18.22 23.75 -8.45
CA SER A 12 -17.59 24.28 -7.24
C SER A 12 -18.52 25.21 -6.49
N GLY A 13 -18.38 25.29 -5.17
CA GLY A 13 -19.17 26.23 -4.35
C GLY A 13 -20.66 25.90 -4.35
N ILE A 14 -20.98 24.61 -4.43
CA ILE A 14 -22.36 24.14 -4.44
C ILE A 14 -22.77 23.80 -3.00
N GLU A 15 -23.94 24.29 -2.60
CA GLU A 15 -24.42 24.18 -1.21
C GLU A 15 -25.38 23.01 -0.99
N SER A 16 -26.00 22.47 -2.05
CA SER A 16 -26.93 21.34 -2.01
C SER A 16 -26.91 20.53 -3.31
N ASP A 17 -27.22 19.23 -3.22
CA ASP A 17 -27.39 18.32 -4.36
C ASP A 17 -28.45 18.81 -5.36
N GLN A 18 -29.48 19.53 -4.89
CA GLN A 18 -30.55 20.07 -5.72
C GLN A 18 -30.04 20.98 -6.84
N MET A 19 -28.97 21.73 -6.58
CA MET A 19 -28.35 22.62 -7.57
C MET A 19 -27.68 21.84 -8.72
N LEU A 20 -27.33 20.57 -8.50
CA LEU A 20 -26.68 19.72 -9.50
C LEU A 20 -27.69 18.90 -10.30
N ARG A 21 -28.91 18.69 -9.79
CA ARG A 21 -29.91 17.80 -10.43
C ARG A 21 -30.28 18.25 -11.83
N LEU A 22 -30.62 19.53 -12.02
CA LEU A 22 -31.01 20.05 -13.34
C LEU A 22 -29.82 20.07 -14.32
N PRO A 23 -28.63 20.61 -13.98
CA PRO A 23 -27.45 20.50 -14.84
C PRO A 23 -27.13 19.06 -15.23
N PHE A 24 -27.18 18.12 -14.29
CA PHE A 24 -26.83 16.73 -14.55
C PHE A 24 -27.87 16.02 -15.39
N GLN A 25 -29.15 16.40 -15.31
CA GLN A 25 -30.17 15.93 -16.23
C GLN A 25 -29.81 16.23 -17.69
N TYR A 26 -29.34 17.46 -17.98
CA TYR A 26 -28.89 17.83 -19.33
C TYR A 26 -27.60 17.11 -19.75
N LEU A 27 -26.68 16.86 -18.81
CA LEU A 27 -25.43 16.16 -19.11
C LEU A 27 -25.62 14.68 -19.49
N ARG A 28 -26.80 14.08 -19.27
CA ARG A 28 -27.09 12.69 -19.64
C ARG A 28 -26.99 12.44 -21.15
N ASP A 29 -27.21 13.46 -21.96
CA ASP A 29 -27.14 13.37 -23.42
C ASP A 29 -25.71 13.54 -23.96
N TYR A 30 -24.76 13.87 -23.09
CA TYR A 30 -23.37 14.13 -23.45
C TYR A 30 -22.43 13.07 -22.90
N ASN A 31 -21.31 12.87 -23.59
CA ASN A 31 -20.21 12.06 -23.07
C ASN A 31 -19.22 13.00 -22.36
N VAL A 32 -19.25 13.00 -21.03
CA VAL A 32 -18.41 13.86 -20.21
C VAL A 32 -17.11 13.14 -19.92
N SER A 33 -16.03 13.53 -20.59
CA SER A 33 -14.72 12.89 -20.38
C SER A 33 -14.23 13.03 -18.94
N ARG A 34 -14.45 14.19 -18.29
CA ARG A 34 -14.11 14.40 -16.87
C ARG A 34 -15.11 15.32 -16.19
N LEU A 35 -15.63 14.88 -15.05
CA LEU A 35 -16.48 15.64 -14.14
C LEU A 35 -15.72 15.87 -12.82
N LEU A 36 -15.40 17.12 -12.51
CA LEU A 36 -14.78 17.54 -11.26
C LEU A 36 -15.81 18.16 -10.32
N LEU A 37 -15.95 17.59 -9.13
CA LEU A 37 -16.68 18.16 -8.01
C LEU A 37 -15.69 18.63 -6.96
N THR A 38 -15.71 19.92 -6.63
CA THR A 38 -14.77 20.48 -5.66
C THR A 38 -15.47 21.37 -4.63
N ASN A 39 -14.95 21.39 -3.41
CA ASN A 39 -15.44 22.28 -2.34
C ASN A 39 -16.95 22.12 -2.08
N LEU A 40 -17.45 20.88 -2.05
CA LEU A 40 -18.85 20.60 -1.77
C LEU A 40 -19.10 20.53 -0.27
N ASN A 41 -20.01 21.37 0.22
CA ASN A 41 -20.34 21.45 1.64
C ASN A 41 -21.46 20.47 2.07
N PHE A 42 -21.94 19.63 1.16
CA PHE A 42 -22.96 18.62 1.42
C PHE A 42 -22.44 17.24 1.03
N SER A 43 -23.09 16.21 1.56
CA SER A 43 -22.81 14.83 1.16
C SER A 43 -23.29 14.61 -0.27
N VAL A 44 -22.39 14.24 -1.17
CA VAL A 44 -22.74 13.94 -2.56
C VAL A 44 -23.44 12.58 -2.61
N PRO A 45 -24.74 12.51 -2.96
CA PRO A 45 -25.43 11.24 -3.03
C PRO A 45 -25.12 10.55 -4.37
N PRO A 46 -24.99 9.20 -4.41
CA PRO A 46 -24.62 8.50 -5.63
C PRO A 46 -25.65 8.56 -6.78
N ASP A 47 -26.94 8.73 -6.46
CA ASP A 47 -28.04 8.83 -7.44
C ASP A 47 -27.87 10.02 -8.39
N LEU A 48 -27.18 11.06 -7.92
CA LEU A 48 -26.91 12.26 -8.69
C LEU A 48 -26.24 11.94 -10.02
N PHE A 49 -25.39 10.91 -10.06
CA PHE A 49 -24.63 10.52 -11.26
C PHE A 49 -25.40 9.58 -12.20
N TRP A 50 -26.66 9.25 -11.89
CA TRP A 50 -27.43 8.30 -12.68
C TRP A 50 -27.64 8.76 -14.13
N GLY A 51 -27.38 7.82 -15.04
CA GLY A 51 -27.49 8.03 -16.48
C GLY A 51 -26.38 8.89 -17.08
N LEU A 52 -25.47 9.43 -16.27
CA LEU A 52 -24.34 10.17 -16.78
C LEU A 52 -23.34 9.23 -17.46
N ARG A 53 -22.83 9.68 -18.61
CA ARG A 53 -21.75 9.01 -19.33
C ARG A 53 -20.45 9.75 -18.99
N VAL A 54 -19.95 9.50 -17.79
CA VAL A 54 -18.72 10.14 -17.29
C VAL A 54 -17.55 9.18 -17.46
N GLY A 55 -16.46 9.63 -18.06
CA GLY A 55 -15.21 8.86 -18.09
C GLY A 55 -14.53 8.87 -16.72
N THR A 56 -14.12 10.05 -16.27
CA THR A 56 -13.51 10.27 -14.95
C THR A 56 -14.43 11.10 -14.05
N LEU A 57 -14.83 10.56 -12.90
CA LEU A 57 -15.44 11.31 -11.81
C LEU A 57 -14.38 11.62 -10.76
N LYS A 58 -14.09 12.90 -10.58
CA LYS A 58 -13.12 13.38 -9.59
C LYS A 58 -13.82 14.21 -8.53
N ILE A 59 -13.59 13.88 -7.27
CA ILE A 59 -14.19 14.55 -6.11
C ILE A 59 -13.04 15.06 -5.24
N THR A 60 -12.97 16.37 -5.04
CA THR A 60 -11.90 17.03 -4.30
C THR A 60 -12.43 17.91 -3.19
N ASP A 61 -11.75 17.95 -2.05
CA ASP A 61 -12.06 18.91 -0.96
C ASP A 61 -13.55 18.83 -0.55
N SER A 62 -14.10 17.61 -0.48
CA SER A 62 -15.55 17.38 -0.38
C SER A 62 -15.88 16.22 0.56
N ARG A 63 -17.16 16.12 0.95
CA ARG A 63 -17.71 14.99 1.68
C ARG A 63 -18.53 14.10 0.76
N PHE A 64 -18.16 12.84 0.68
CA PHE A 64 -18.85 11.83 -0.10
C PHE A 64 -19.45 10.78 0.83
N ARG A 65 -20.74 10.47 0.65
CA ARG A 65 -21.42 9.42 1.41
C ARG A 65 -22.25 8.55 0.48
N VAL A 66 -22.13 7.24 0.64
CA VAL A 66 -23.04 6.26 0.04
C VAL A 66 -24.14 5.96 1.05
N GLU A 67 -25.38 6.09 0.60
CA GLU A 67 -26.56 5.66 1.36
C GLU A 67 -27.03 4.29 0.86
N GLU A 68 -27.58 3.48 1.76
CA GLU A 68 -28.05 2.12 1.48
C GLU A 68 -29.15 2.10 0.39
N GLY A 69 -29.07 1.14 -0.55
CA GLY A 69 -30.05 0.98 -1.64
C GLY A 69 -29.94 1.98 -2.81
N THR A 70 -29.05 2.98 -2.72
CA THR A 70 -28.97 4.10 -3.71
C THR A 70 -28.46 3.70 -5.10
N LEU A 71 -28.04 2.45 -5.32
CA LEU A 71 -27.39 2.05 -6.57
C LEU A 71 -27.88 0.71 -7.13
N GLU A 72 -28.92 0.12 -6.55
CA GLU A 72 -29.50 -1.10 -7.10
C GLU A 72 -30.14 -0.86 -8.48
N GLY A 73 -29.76 -1.67 -9.48
CA GLY A 73 -30.49 -1.79 -10.75
C GLY A 73 -30.08 -0.86 -11.90
N ARG A 74 -29.06 -0.01 -11.77
CA ARG A 74 -28.58 0.84 -12.90
C ARG A 74 -27.05 0.86 -13.02
N ARG A 75 -26.53 0.58 -14.22
CA ARG A 75 -25.09 0.55 -14.50
C ARG A 75 -24.53 1.96 -14.71
N SER A 76 -23.54 2.33 -13.90
CA SER A 76 -22.70 3.51 -14.15
C SER A 76 -21.66 3.21 -15.22
N ARG A 77 -21.34 4.18 -16.08
CA ARG A 77 -20.26 4.06 -17.08
C ARG A 77 -18.95 4.75 -16.64
N VAL A 78 -18.86 5.12 -15.37
CA VAL A 78 -17.64 5.70 -14.78
C VAL A 78 -16.49 4.71 -14.91
N GLN A 79 -15.41 5.14 -15.57
CA GLN A 79 -14.20 4.35 -15.78
C GLN A 79 -13.13 4.64 -14.74
N SER A 80 -13.05 5.90 -14.29
CA SER A 80 -12.12 6.34 -13.24
C SER A 80 -12.87 7.09 -12.16
N LEU A 81 -12.64 6.70 -10.90
CA LEU A 81 -13.16 7.38 -9.72
C LEU A 81 -12.00 7.85 -8.86
N GLU A 82 -11.92 9.16 -8.64
CA GLU A 82 -10.82 9.79 -7.92
C GLU A 82 -11.33 10.61 -6.74
N PHE A 83 -10.85 10.32 -5.54
CA PHE A 83 -11.07 11.10 -4.33
C PHE A 83 -9.75 11.76 -3.90
N MET A 84 -9.78 13.07 -3.68
CA MET A 84 -8.60 13.82 -3.20
C MET A 84 -8.99 14.77 -2.08
N ARG A 85 -8.23 14.81 -0.97
CA ARG A 85 -8.52 15.72 0.14
C ARG A 85 -9.98 15.66 0.61
N SER A 86 -10.55 14.45 0.64
CA SER A 86 -11.98 14.25 0.85
C SER A 86 -12.27 13.28 1.99
N ASN A 87 -13.48 13.34 2.54
CA ASN A 87 -13.98 12.35 3.49
C ASN A 87 -14.97 11.42 2.78
N VAL A 88 -14.66 10.13 2.74
CA VAL A 88 -15.40 9.10 2.00
C VAL A 88 -16.04 8.13 2.99
N ASP A 89 -17.35 8.21 3.12
CA ASP A 89 -18.20 7.23 3.80
C ASP A 89 -18.79 6.29 2.74
N THR A 90 -18.11 5.18 2.48
CA THR A 90 -18.51 4.17 1.48
C THR A 90 -19.77 3.40 1.87
N GLY A 91 -20.29 3.58 3.08
CA GLY A 91 -21.43 2.83 3.61
C GLY A 91 -21.14 1.33 3.79
N LEU A 92 -22.10 0.60 4.34
CA LEU A 92 -22.07 -0.88 4.40
C LEU A 92 -22.67 -1.53 3.14
N SER A 93 -23.16 -0.71 2.21
CA SER A 93 -24.09 -1.12 1.17
C SER A 93 -23.53 -0.82 -0.21
N PHE A 94 -23.79 -1.76 -1.11
CA PHE A 94 -23.32 -1.83 -2.48
C PHE A 94 -23.28 -0.47 -3.18
N PHE A 95 -22.06 -0.01 -3.48
CA PHE A 95 -21.88 0.72 -4.71
C PHE A 95 -22.44 -0.17 -5.82
N GLY A 96 -23.61 0.15 -6.34
CA GLY A 96 -24.21 -0.64 -7.41
C GLY A 96 -23.23 -0.75 -8.55
N ASN A 97 -23.26 -1.91 -9.19
CA ASN A 97 -22.36 -2.38 -10.21
C ASN A 97 -21.63 -1.25 -10.98
N LEU A 98 -20.47 -0.86 -10.46
CA LEU A 98 -19.47 -0.05 -11.17
C LEU A 98 -18.73 -0.97 -12.16
N ASP A 99 -19.50 -1.65 -13.01
CA ASP A 99 -19.03 -2.69 -13.92
C ASP A 99 -17.97 -2.16 -14.90
N PHE A 100 -17.89 -0.84 -15.10
CA PHE A 100 -16.95 -0.22 -16.02
C PHE A 100 -15.77 0.46 -15.31
N LEU A 101 -15.71 0.42 -13.98
CA LEU A 101 -14.65 1.07 -13.23
C LEU A 101 -13.35 0.29 -13.38
N GLU A 102 -12.37 0.93 -13.99
CA GLU A 102 -11.03 0.40 -14.24
C GLU A 102 -10.00 1.02 -13.30
N THR A 103 -10.23 2.26 -12.86
CA THR A 103 -9.31 3.01 -12.00
C THR A 103 -10.02 3.55 -10.76
N LEU A 104 -9.45 3.30 -9.60
CA LEU A 104 -9.86 3.90 -8.33
C LEU A 104 -8.64 4.56 -7.70
N CYS A 105 -8.76 5.84 -7.36
CA CYS A 105 -7.71 6.62 -6.74
C CYS A 105 -8.26 7.31 -5.49
N VAL A 106 -7.61 7.11 -4.34
CA VAL A 106 -7.94 7.77 -3.09
C VAL A 106 -6.65 8.39 -2.56
N GLN A 107 -6.61 9.71 -2.44
CA GLN A 107 -5.40 10.45 -2.06
C GLN A 107 -5.68 11.50 -1.00
N ASN A 108 -4.81 11.61 0.01
CA ASN A 108 -4.91 12.63 1.05
C ASN A 108 -6.31 12.67 1.69
N SER A 109 -6.95 11.52 1.89
CA SER A 109 -8.37 11.42 2.23
C SER A 109 -8.60 10.60 3.50
N SER A 110 -9.79 10.69 4.08
CA SER A 110 -10.24 9.74 5.11
C SER A 110 -11.30 8.83 4.55
N VAL A 111 -11.17 7.53 4.76
CA VAL A 111 -12.16 6.54 4.37
C VAL A 111 -12.71 5.87 5.64
N LYS A 112 -14.03 5.90 5.80
CA LYS A 112 -14.67 5.33 6.99
C LYS A 112 -14.51 3.81 7.05
N HIS A 113 -14.85 3.11 5.96
CA HIS A 113 -14.72 1.66 5.90
C HIS A 113 -14.23 1.22 4.52
N PHE A 114 -12.99 0.77 4.45
CA PHE A 114 -12.44 0.18 3.25
C PHE A 114 -12.66 -1.33 3.30
N ALA A 115 -13.88 -1.73 2.94
CA ALA A 115 -14.42 -3.07 3.15
C ALA A 115 -14.27 -3.97 1.93
N ARG A 116 -14.15 -5.28 2.17
CA ARG A 116 -14.13 -6.30 1.11
C ARG A 116 -15.42 -6.31 0.29
N ASP A 117 -16.58 -6.21 0.95
CA ASP A 117 -17.88 -6.32 0.28
C ASP A 117 -18.07 -5.23 -0.79
N TRP A 118 -17.57 -4.02 -0.51
CA TRP A 118 -17.56 -2.95 -1.49
C TRP A 118 -16.63 -3.26 -2.67
N LEU A 119 -15.37 -3.62 -2.39
CA LEU A 119 -14.35 -3.79 -3.42
C LEU A 119 -14.55 -5.04 -4.28
N ALA A 120 -15.19 -6.08 -3.75
CA ALA A 120 -15.54 -7.30 -4.47
C ALA A 120 -16.48 -7.01 -5.67
N THR A 121 -17.21 -5.89 -5.65
CA THR A 121 -18.04 -5.45 -6.78
C THR A 121 -17.22 -4.90 -7.95
N LEU A 122 -15.99 -4.45 -7.72
CA LEU A 122 -15.13 -3.76 -8.69
C LEU A 122 -14.35 -4.78 -9.55
N VAL A 123 -15.07 -5.71 -10.17
CA VAL A 123 -14.49 -6.87 -10.87
C VAL A 123 -13.62 -6.50 -12.08
N ASN A 124 -13.80 -5.29 -12.62
CA ASN A 124 -13.04 -4.74 -13.75
C ASN A 124 -11.94 -3.76 -13.34
N LEU A 125 -11.71 -3.57 -12.04
CA LEU A 125 -10.66 -2.69 -11.56
C LEU A 125 -9.28 -3.22 -11.96
N THR A 126 -8.52 -2.38 -12.64
CA THR A 126 -7.16 -2.68 -13.12
C THR A 126 -6.10 -1.86 -12.38
N HIS A 127 -6.46 -0.66 -11.92
CA HIS A 127 -5.55 0.25 -11.22
C HIS A 127 -6.18 0.73 -9.92
N LEU A 128 -5.52 0.45 -8.79
CA LEU A 128 -5.89 0.96 -7.48
C LEU A 128 -4.73 1.78 -6.92
N THR A 129 -5.00 3.04 -6.62
CA THR A 129 -4.09 3.92 -5.89
C THR A 129 -4.74 4.36 -4.58
N VAL A 130 -4.04 4.12 -3.48
CA VAL A 130 -4.38 4.60 -2.16
C VAL A 130 -3.14 5.26 -1.60
N ASP A 131 -3.17 6.57 -1.47
CA ASP A 131 -2.04 7.36 -0.97
C ASP A 131 -2.47 8.26 0.17
N SER A 132 -1.66 8.35 1.23
CA SER A 132 -1.87 9.32 2.31
C SER A 132 -3.31 9.27 2.86
N THR A 133 -3.83 8.07 3.08
CA THR A 133 -5.23 7.82 3.41
C THR A 133 -5.37 7.21 4.80
N VAL A 134 -6.28 7.77 5.59
CA VAL A 134 -6.60 7.26 6.93
C VAL A 134 -7.88 6.44 6.87
N PHE A 135 -7.81 5.21 7.38
CA PHE A 135 -8.94 4.31 7.48
C PHE A 135 -9.47 4.25 8.91
N GLN A 136 -10.78 4.42 9.10
CA GLN A 136 -11.38 4.09 10.41
C GLN A 136 -11.54 2.57 10.56
N ILE A 137 -11.93 1.88 9.49
CA ILE A 137 -11.96 0.41 9.41
C ILE A 137 -11.35 -0.02 8.07
N LEU A 138 -10.40 -0.96 8.12
CA LEU A 138 -9.77 -1.60 6.97
C LEU A 138 -9.86 -3.11 7.16
N ASP A 139 -10.60 -3.78 6.28
CA ASP A 139 -10.70 -5.24 6.33
C ASP A 139 -9.36 -5.87 5.96
N SER A 140 -8.97 -6.93 6.67
CA SER A 140 -7.70 -7.62 6.41
C SER A 140 -7.66 -8.29 5.03
N ASP A 141 -8.82 -8.54 4.41
CA ASP A 141 -8.97 -9.13 3.08
C ASP A 141 -9.68 -8.20 2.08
N ALA A 142 -9.62 -6.89 2.30
CA ALA A 142 -10.30 -5.87 1.48
C ALA A 142 -10.04 -6.01 -0.03
N LEU A 143 -8.81 -6.30 -0.46
CA LEU A 143 -8.46 -6.40 -1.89
C LEU A 143 -8.56 -7.83 -2.44
N SER A 144 -9.05 -8.78 -1.66
CA SER A 144 -8.94 -10.20 -1.97
C SER A 144 -9.67 -10.61 -3.26
N ASP A 145 -10.76 -9.91 -3.59
CA ASP A 145 -11.66 -10.19 -4.72
C ASP A 145 -11.52 -9.20 -5.89
N LEU A 146 -10.28 -8.83 -6.25
CA LEU A 146 -9.97 -7.99 -7.42
C LEU A 146 -9.24 -8.80 -8.52
N PRO A 147 -9.98 -9.55 -9.38
CA PRO A 147 -9.37 -10.53 -10.29
C PRO A 147 -8.60 -9.90 -11.46
N ARG A 148 -8.87 -8.63 -11.79
CA ARG A 148 -8.27 -7.91 -12.91
C ARG A 148 -7.21 -6.88 -12.51
N LEU A 149 -6.90 -6.77 -11.22
CA LEU A 149 -5.96 -5.77 -10.72
C LEU A 149 -4.58 -6.00 -11.33
N GLY A 150 -4.10 -4.99 -12.06
CA GLY A 150 -2.80 -4.96 -12.73
C GLY A 150 -1.77 -4.11 -11.98
N THR A 151 -2.24 -3.05 -11.31
CA THR A 151 -1.40 -2.13 -10.55
C THR A 151 -2.04 -1.84 -9.20
N LEU A 152 -1.27 -2.06 -8.13
CA LEU A 152 -1.63 -1.67 -6.78
C LEU A 152 -0.58 -0.71 -6.23
N ILE A 153 -1.00 0.51 -5.94
CA ILE A 153 -0.19 1.53 -5.28
C ILE A 153 -0.84 1.81 -3.93
N TRP A 154 -0.15 1.48 -2.85
CA TRP A 154 -0.62 1.67 -1.48
C TRP A 154 0.48 2.36 -0.66
N THR A 155 0.58 3.67 -0.83
CA THR A 155 1.72 4.48 -0.35
C THR A 155 1.31 5.39 0.81
N ASN A 156 2.25 5.68 1.71
CA ASN A 156 2.04 6.65 2.79
C ASN A 156 0.80 6.39 3.67
N ASN A 157 0.51 5.12 3.99
CA ASN A 157 -0.66 4.71 4.78
C ASN A 157 -0.26 4.07 6.14
N ASP A 158 0.96 4.33 6.61
CA ASP A 158 1.49 3.83 7.88
C ASP A 158 1.41 2.30 8.10
N LEU A 159 1.38 1.50 7.02
CA LEU A 159 1.29 0.04 7.14
C LEU A 159 2.51 -0.53 7.87
N ARG A 160 2.29 -1.22 8.99
CA ARG A 160 3.34 -1.94 9.75
C ARG A 160 3.42 -3.42 9.42
N TYR A 161 2.33 -3.98 8.91
CA TYR A 161 2.20 -5.38 8.53
C TYR A 161 1.35 -5.49 7.26
N ILE A 162 1.64 -6.49 6.44
CA ILE A 162 0.83 -6.89 5.29
C ILE A 162 0.76 -8.41 5.24
N GLY A 163 -0.45 -8.96 5.15
CA GLY A 163 -0.69 -10.39 5.01
C GLY A 163 -1.01 -10.78 3.56
N ARG A 164 -0.93 -12.07 3.24
CA ARG A 164 -1.31 -12.57 1.90
C ARG A 164 -2.80 -12.37 1.63
N GLU A 165 -3.61 -12.47 2.66
CA GLU A 165 -5.06 -12.26 2.67
C GLU A 165 -5.46 -10.86 2.18
N PHE A 166 -4.60 -9.87 2.43
CA PHE A 166 -4.83 -8.48 2.02
C PHE A 166 -4.76 -8.30 0.51
N LEU A 167 -3.92 -9.07 -0.18
CA LEU A 167 -3.71 -8.95 -1.62
C LEU A 167 -4.68 -9.85 -2.42
N PRO A 168 -4.96 -9.55 -3.70
CA PRO A 168 -5.91 -10.34 -4.49
C PRO A 168 -5.58 -11.83 -4.51
N ARG A 169 -6.56 -12.70 -4.22
CA ARG A 169 -6.35 -14.16 -4.13
C ARG A 169 -5.92 -14.78 -5.45
N ARG A 170 -6.45 -14.25 -6.56
CA ARG A 170 -6.20 -14.70 -7.95
C ARG A 170 -5.55 -13.59 -8.77
N SER A 171 -4.43 -13.08 -8.29
CA SER A 171 -3.71 -11.94 -8.88
C SER A 171 -2.86 -12.33 -10.10
N ARG A 172 -3.50 -12.93 -11.12
CA ARG A 172 -2.80 -13.33 -12.35
C ARG A 172 -2.40 -12.13 -13.22
N LEU A 173 -2.97 -10.95 -13.00
CA LEU A 173 -2.71 -9.79 -13.86
C LEU A 173 -1.87 -8.71 -13.19
N LEU A 174 -1.63 -8.80 -11.88
CA LEU A 174 -0.87 -7.81 -11.14
C LEU A 174 0.57 -7.82 -11.60
N LYS A 175 1.04 -6.66 -12.07
CA LYS A 175 2.39 -6.38 -12.59
C LYS A 175 3.18 -5.46 -11.67
N THR A 176 2.50 -4.57 -10.96
CA THR A 176 3.12 -3.55 -10.12
C THR A 176 2.49 -3.55 -8.74
N LEU A 177 3.34 -3.67 -7.72
CA LEU A 177 2.99 -3.49 -6.32
C LEU A 177 3.90 -2.42 -5.73
N ASP A 178 3.31 -1.28 -5.39
CA ASP A 178 4.00 -0.20 -4.69
C ASP A 178 3.47 -0.09 -3.25
N LEU A 179 4.35 -0.30 -2.29
CA LEU A 179 4.13 -0.20 -0.85
C LEU A 179 5.09 0.82 -0.23
N SER A 180 5.60 1.79 -1.01
CA SER A 180 6.53 2.80 -0.51
C SER A 180 5.93 3.64 0.61
N ASP A 181 6.79 4.28 1.40
CA ASP A 181 6.39 5.24 2.44
C ASP A 181 5.49 4.65 3.53
N ASN A 182 5.59 3.34 3.76
CA ASN A 182 4.93 2.69 4.89
C ASN A 182 5.95 2.45 6.02
N LYS A 183 5.59 1.59 6.98
CA LYS A 183 6.40 1.23 8.15
C LYS A 183 6.68 -0.28 8.17
N LEU A 184 6.73 -0.91 6.99
CA LEU A 184 6.96 -2.35 6.87
C LEU A 184 8.41 -2.69 7.20
N SER A 185 8.63 -3.69 8.04
CA SER A 185 9.96 -4.19 8.38
C SER A 185 10.20 -5.63 7.91
N TRP A 186 9.14 -6.33 7.51
CA TRP A 186 9.16 -7.73 7.08
C TRP A 186 7.99 -8.01 6.12
N LEU A 187 8.15 -9.02 5.26
CA LEU A 187 7.12 -9.53 4.36
C LEU A 187 6.90 -11.02 4.60
N PRO A 188 5.65 -11.52 4.61
CA PRO A 188 5.35 -12.94 4.68
C PRO A 188 5.97 -13.77 3.56
N ASP A 189 6.46 -14.96 3.92
CA ASP A 189 7.05 -15.94 2.99
C ASP A 189 6.12 -16.29 1.82
N ASN A 190 4.81 -16.21 2.04
CA ASN A 190 3.78 -16.51 1.03
C ASN A 190 3.20 -15.26 0.34
N LEU A 191 3.70 -14.05 0.62
CA LEU A 191 3.05 -12.80 0.19
C LEU A 191 2.78 -12.71 -1.32
N PHE A 192 3.73 -13.18 -2.14
CA PHE A 192 3.64 -13.13 -3.61
C PHE A 192 3.10 -14.43 -4.24
N THR A 193 2.55 -15.34 -3.43
CA THR A 193 1.96 -16.59 -3.94
C THR A 193 0.80 -16.29 -4.90
N ASN A 194 0.77 -16.99 -6.04
CA ASN A 194 -0.22 -16.82 -7.12
C ASN A 194 -0.17 -15.46 -7.83
N MET A 195 1.01 -14.83 -7.93
CA MET A 195 1.24 -13.58 -8.68
C MET A 195 2.25 -13.78 -9.83
N PRO A 196 2.02 -14.69 -10.78
CA PRO A 196 3.03 -15.10 -11.77
C PRO A 196 3.45 -14.01 -12.76
N HIS A 197 2.79 -12.85 -12.77
CA HIS A 197 3.06 -11.75 -13.70
C HIS A 197 3.42 -10.44 -13.02
N LEU A 198 3.54 -10.43 -11.68
CA LEU A 198 4.11 -9.28 -10.99
C LEU A 198 5.51 -9.05 -11.62
N GLN A 199 6.02 -7.82 -11.66
CA GLN A 199 7.35 -7.51 -12.22
C GLN A 199 8.05 -6.40 -11.44
N THR A 200 7.27 -5.49 -10.88
CA THR A 200 7.77 -4.33 -10.15
C THR A 200 7.26 -4.37 -8.73
N VAL A 201 8.18 -4.38 -7.77
CA VAL A 201 7.87 -4.25 -6.34
C VAL A 201 8.64 -3.06 -5.79
N VAL A 202 7.92 -2.08 -5.25
CA VAL A 202 8.49 -0.88 -4.63
C VAL A 202 8.21 -0.92 -3.13
N LEU A 203 9.30 -0.95 -2.36
CA LEU A 203 9.31 -1.00 -0.90
C LEU A 203 10.15 0.15 -0.33
N SER A 204 10.40 1.19 -1.13
CA SER A 204 11.23 2.31 -0.71
C SER A 204 10.64 3.03 0.50
N ARG A 205 11.50 3.63 1.34
CA ARG A 205 11.10 4.40 2.53
C ARG A 205 10.21 3.59 3.47
N ASN A 206 10.66 2.37 3.77
CA ASN A 206 10.10 1.48 4.80
C ASN A 206 11.16 1.22 5.89
N ALA A 207 11.00 0.17 6.69
CA ALA A 207 11.86 -0.19 7.82
C ALA A 207 12.61 -1.52 7.62
N PHE A 208 12.90 -1.93 6.37
CA PHE A 208 13.60 -3.19 6.08
C PHE A 208 15.08 -3.11 6.45
N LYS A 209 15.48 -3.84 7.50
CA LYS A 209 16.89 -4.01 7.88
C LYS A 209 17.57 -5.19 7.18
N VAL A 210 16.91 -6.34 7.20
CA VAL A 210 17.43 -7.58 6.62
C VAL A 210 16.32 -8.20 5.76
N PRO A 211 16.23 -7.81 4.47
CA PRO A 211 15.25 -8.40 3.55
C PRO A 211 15.41 -9.92 3.43
N SER A 212 14.36 -10.68 3.74
CA SER A 212 14.34 -12.14 3.59
C SER A 212 14.23 -12.54 2.11
N PRO A 213 14.94 -13.59 1.64
CA PRO A 213 14.77 -14.13 0.29
C PRO A 213 13.45 -14.91 0.11
N LYS A 214 12.84 -15.39 1.20
CA LYS A 214 11.76 -16.38 1.15
C LYS A 214 10.52 -15.94 0.36
N PRO A 215 9.99 -14.71 0.51
CA PRO A 215 8.86 -14.23 -0.28
C PRO A 215 9.11 -14.27 -1.80
N TRP A 216 10.38 -14.23 -2.21
CA TRP A 216 10.80 -14.05 -3.60
C TRP A 216 11.19 -15.36 -4.29
N THR A 217 11.36 -16.46 -3.54
CA THR A 217 12.03 -17.69 -4.00
C THR A 217 11.51 -18.24 -5.34
N ASN A 218 10.19 -18.19 -5.56
CA ASN A 218 9.54 -18.72 -6.77
C ASN A 218 9.39 -17.67 -7.88
N TRP A 219 10.08 -16.55 -7.75
CA TRP A 219 9.62 -15.29 -8.31
C TRP A 219 10.77 -14.40 -8.81
N LEU A 220 12.00 -14.62 -8.31
CA LEU A 220 13.20 -13.87 -8.68
C LEU A 220 13.42 -13.76 -10.20
N GLY A 221 13.11 -14.80 -10.97
CA GLY A 221 13.34 -14.85 -12.41
C GLY A 221 12.54 -13.83 -13.24
N GLN A 222 11.34 -13.44 -12.78
CA GLN A 222 10.45 -12.54 -13.54
C GLN A 222 10.43 -11.10 -13.02
N LEU A 223 11.11 -10.84 -11.89
CA LEU A 223 11.28 -9.51 -11.35
C LEU A 223 12.05 -8.63 -12.36
N SER A 224 11.49 -7.46 -12.66
CA SER A 224 12.13 -6.41 -13.46
C SER A 224 12.68 -5.31 -12.57
N LYS A 225 12.05 -5.03 -11.42
CA LYS A 225 12.48 -4.00 -10.49
C LYS A 225 12.08 -4.32 -9.04
N LEU A 226 13.05 -4.27 -8.14
CA LEU A 226 12.87 -4.25 -6.69
C LEU A 226 13.49 -2.97 -6.13
N ASN A 227 12.65 -2.05 -5.66
CA ASN A 227 13.12 -0.82 -5.04
C ASN A 227 13.09 -0.92 -3.51
N LEU A 228 14.26 -0.86 -2.89
CA LEU A 228 14.49 -0.87 -1.44
C LEU A 228 15.11 0.45 -0.95
N GLU A 229 15.13 1.49 -1.78
CA GLU A 229 15.73 2.78 -1.43
C GLU A 229 15.12 3.40 -0.16
N GLY A 230 15.94 4.07 0.66
CA GLY A 230 15.46 4.69 1.90
C GLY A 230 15.04 3.69 3.00
N ASN A 231 15.50 2.44 2.94
CA ASN A 231 15.39 1.48 4.04
C ASN A 231 16.69 1.41 4.85
N PRO A 232 16.64 1.08 6.15
CA PRO A 232 17.81 0.93 7.01
C PRO A 232 18.53 -0.41 6.79
N ILE A 233 18.95 -0.71 5.55
CA ILE A 233 19.47 -2.03 5.16
C ILE A 233 20.84 -2.29 5.79
N VAL A 234 20.96 -3.42 6.49
CA VAL A 234 22.22 -3.94 7.03
C VAL A 234 22.87 -4.84 5.98
N CYS A 235 23.88 -4.29 5.31
CA CYS A 235 24.61 -4.93 4.23
C CYS A 235 25.64 -5.94 4.75
N ASN A 236 25.17 -7.09 5.21
CA ASN A 236 25.99 -8.25 5.59
C ASN A 236 25.65 -9.48 4.73
N HIS A 237 26.19 -10.66 5.06
CA HIS A 237 26.01 -11.88 4.27
C HIS A 237 24.54 -12.31 4.08
N THR A 238 23.62 -11.86 4.95
CA THR A 238 22.19 -12.23 4.88
C THR A 238 21.48 -11.64 3.66
N ILE A 239 21.97 -10.53 3.09
CA ILE A 239 21.41 -9.91 1.90
C ILE A 239 22.08 -10.36 0.59
N SER A 240 22.99 -11.33 0.66
CA SER A 240 23.73 -11.85 -0.52
C SER A 240 22.82 -12.33 -1.66
N TRP A 241 21.59 -12.75 -1.34
CA TRP A 241 20.60 -13.13 -2.35
C TRP A 241 20.22 -11.97 -3.29
N LEU A 242 20.31 -10.71 -2.84
CA LEU A 242 20.07 -9.51 -3.66
C LEU A 242 21.17 -9.28 -4.71
N LEU A 243 22.35 -9.88 -4.52
CA LEU A 243 23.52 -9.71 -5.38
C LEU A 243 23.60 -10.75 -6.50
N ARG A 244 22.72 -11.75 -6.48
CA ARG A 244 22.66 -12.81 -7.49
C ARG A 244 22.58 -12.23 -8.89
N ALA A 245 23.27 -12.86 -9.84
CA ALA A 245 23.34 -12.41 -11.23
C ALA A 245 21.96 -12.13 -11.86
N GLU A 246 20.94 -12.94 -11.53
CA GLU A 246 19.56 -12.79 -12.01
C GLU A 246 18.88 -11.46 -11.60
N LEU A 247 19.38 -10.82 -10.55
CA LEU A 247 18.88 -9.57 -9.96
C LEU A 247 19.73 -8.34 -10.31
N LYS A 248 20.86 -8.54 -11.00
CA LYS A 248 21.76 -7.46 -11.38
C LYS A 248 21.02 -6.41 -12.21
N GLY A 249 21.12 -5.14 -11.79
CA GLY A 249 20.44 -4.00 -12.43
C GLY A 249 18.93 -3.90 -12.14
N LYS A 250 18.34 -4.84 -11.41
CA LYS A 250 16.91 -4.83 -11.04
C LYS A 250 16.67 -4.33 -9.62
N VAL A 251 17.66 -4.49 -8.74
CA VAL A 251 17.58 -4.05 -7.34
C VAL A 251 18.13 -2.64 -7.20
N VAL A 252 17.32 -1.75 -6.62
CA VAL A 252 17.72 -0.38 -6.26
C VAL A 252 17.66 -0.25 -4.75
N GLY A 253 18.71 0.28 -4.13
CA GLY A 253 18.76 0.50 -2.69
C GLY A 253 20.16 0.89 -2.24
N ARG A 254 20.28 1.29 -0.97
CA ARG A 254 21.56 1.69 -0.38
C ARG A 254 21.73 1.05 0.98
N CYS A 255 22.98 0.77 1.34
CA CYS A 255 23.34 0.30 2.66
C CYS A 255 23.19 1.42 3.69
N ALA A 256 22.62 1.08 4.84
CA ALA A 256 22.57 1.94 6.03
C ALA A 256 23.52 1.45 7.14
N GLU A 257 23.87 0.17 7.11
CA GLU A 257 24.87 -0.45 7.98
C GLU A 257 25.65 -1.50 7.18
N PRO A 258 26.87 -1.90 7.60
CA PRO A 258 27.67 -1.27 8.65
C PRO A 258 28.23 0.09 8.20
N MET A 259 28.91 0.80 9.11
CA MET A 259 29.39 2.18 8.90
C MET A 259 30.25 2.33 7.64
N GLU A 260 31.03 1.30 7.29
CA GLU A 260 31.94 1.30 6.15
C GLU A 260 31.21 1.23 4.79
N LEU A 261 29.96 0.79 4.79
CA LEU A 261 29.15 0.64 3.58
C LEU A 261 28.04 1.69 3.47
N VAL A 262 27.89 2.59 4.44
CA VAL A 262 26.79 3.58 4.44
C VAL A 262 26.72 4.37 3.14
N GLY A 263 25.53 4.40 2.53
CA GLY A 263 25.26 5.11 1.27
C GLY A 263 25.67 4.34 0.01
N MET A 264 26.45 3.25 0.13
CA MET A 264 26.85 2.39 -0.98
C MET A 264 25.62 1.76 -1.64
N SER A 265 25.57 1.81 -2.97
CA SER A 265 24.50 1.20 -3.76
C SER A 265 24.54 -0.31 -3.66
N LEU A 266 23.38 -0.95 -3.48
CA LEU A 266 23.27 -2.40 -3.51
C LEU A 266 23.71 -3.00 -4.86
N ALA A 267 23.55 -2.26 -5.95
CA ALA A 267 23.96 -2.72 -7.28
C ALA A 267 25.48 -2.73 -7.49
N ASP A 268 26.22 -1.98 -6.66
CA ASP A 268 27.68 -1.84 -6.73
C ASP A 268 28.39 -2.76 -5.73
N LEU A 269 27.64 -3.54 -4.93
CA LEU A 269 28.22 -4.53 -4.03
C LEU A 269 28.75 -5.71 -4.86
N ASP A 270 30.07 -5.75 -5.07
CA ASP A 270 30.74 -6.86 -5.75
C ASP A 270 30.59 -8.18 -4.95
N ASP A 271 30.16 -9.26 -5.63
CA ASP A 271 30.10 -10.63 -5.10
C ASP A 271 31.45 -11.09 -4.49
N LEU A 272 32.58 -10.56 -4.98
CA LEU A 272 33.93 -10.98 -4.60
C LEU A 272 34.49 -10.29 -3.33
N ARG A 273 33.96 -9.13 -2.90
CA ARG A 273 34.35 -8.53 -1.59
C ARG A 273 33.57 -9.17 -0.43
N TYR A 274 32.42 -9.78 -0.73
CA TYR A 274 31.53 -10.43 0.24
C TYR A 274 31.98 -11.84 0.68
N SER A 275 32.89 -12.48 -0.05
CA SER A 275 33.27 -13.88 0.19
C SER A 275 34.31 -14.11 1.29
N GLY A 276 34.83 -13.07 1.98
CA GLY A 276 35.91 -13.32 2.95
C GLY A 276 36.29 -12.28 4.00
N ARG A 277 35.69 -11.08 4.07
CA ARG A 277 36.03 -10.08 5.11
C ARG A 277 34.83 -9.24 5.58
N ILE A 278 33.72 -9.89 5.92
CA ILE A 278 32.77 -9.28 6.86
C ILE A 278 33.34 -9.57 8.24
N PRO A 279 33.53 -8.59 9.13
CA PRO A 279 33.83 -8.88 10.53
C PRO A 279 32.73 -9.83 10.99
N ARG A 280 33.09 -11.07 11.37
CA ARG A 280 32.24 -11.79 12.32
C ARG A 280 32.08 -10.80 13.44
N GLN A 281 30.89 -10.23 13.61
CA GLN A 281 30.56 -9.48 14.80
C GLN A 281 30.86 -10.49 15.90
N LYS A 282 32.02 -10.33 16.55
CA LYS A 282 32.32 -11.05 17.77
C LYS A 282 31.17 -10.60 18.64
N TYR A 283 30.21 -11.48 18.86
CA TYR A 283 29.53 -11.51 20.14
C TYR A 283 30.67 -11.64 21.14
N VAL A 284 31.20 -10.50 21.56
CA VAL A 284 31.92 -10.41 22.81
C VAL A 284 30.81 -10.67 23.81
N ASN A 285 30.66 -11.94 24.17
CA ASN A 285 30.27 -12.26 25.53
C ASN A 285 31.31 -11.52 26.36
N GLU A 286 30.95 -10.33 26.86
CA GLU A 286 31.57 -9.81 28.05
C GLU A 286 31.32 -10.88 29.10
N ARG A 287 32.28 -11.81 29.19
CA ARG A 287 32.56 -12.50 30.44
C ARG A 287 32.79 -11.36 31.42
N HIS A 288 31.75 -11.04 32.20
CA HIS A 288 32.01 -10.58 33.54
C HIS A 288 32.77 -11.70 34.20
N ASP A 289 34.09 -11.50 34.32
CA ASP A 289 34.91 -12.26 35.23
C ASP A 289 34.20 -12.22 36.59
N GLY A 290 33.73 -13.39 37.00
CA GLY A 290 33.20 -13.58 38.33
C GLY A 290 34.29 -13.28 39.34
N VAL A 291 34.04 -12.30 40.20
CA VAL A 291 34.53 -12.39 41.57
C VAL A 291 33.56 -13.35 42.26
N LEU A 292 34.09 -14.51 42.63
CA LEU A 292 33.43 -15.45 43.54
C LEU A 292 33.06 -14.70 44.83
N ASP A 293 31.82 -14.83 45.26
CA ASP A 293 31.58 -14.90 46.69
C ASP A 293 30.66 -16.06 47.06
N SER A 294 31.00 -16.60 48.22
CA SER A 294 30.59 -17.85 48.82
C SER A 294 29.12 -17.86 49.21
N VAL A 295 28.28 -18.62 48.51
CA VAL A 295 27.19 -19.47 49.04
C VAL A 295 26.61 -20.25 47.85
N GLY A 296 26.82 -21.56 47.83
CA GLY A 296 26.24 -22.44 46.82
C GLY A 296 24.71 -22.45 46.90
N LYS A 297 24.06 -22.36 45.72
CA LYS A 297 22.72 -22.89 45.44
C LYS A 297 22.46 -22.88 43.93
N GLU A 298 22.27 -24.07 43.36
CA GLU A 298 21.61 -24.26 42.07
C GLU A 298 20.13 -23.88 42.19
N THR A 299 19.62 -23.05 41.27
CA THR A 299 18.19 -22.99 40.98
C THR A 299 17.91 -22.92 39.48
N ALA A 300 17.24 -23.99 39.04
CA ALA A 300 16.42 -24.18 37.85
C ALA A 300 16.24 -23.00 36.88
N SER A 301 16.67 -23.21 35.63
CA SER A 301 16.22 -22.44 34.48
C SER A 301 14.78 -22.83 34.11
N ARG A 302 13.84 -21.92 34.27
CA ARG A 302 12.56 -21.95 33.54
C ARG A 302 12.07 -20.53 33.25
N ASN A 303 11.60 -20.39 32.01
CA ASN A 303 10.68 -19.39 31.47
C ASN A 303 11.28 -18.15 30.80
N TYR A 304 11.20 -18.21 29.46
CA TYR A 304 10.68 -17.18 28.59
C TYR A 304 9.68 -16.24 29.28
N LEU A 305 9.88 -14.93 29.16
CA LEU A 305 8.87 -14.00 28.64
C LEU A 305 9.45 -12.58 28.50
N LEU A 306 9.27 -12.04 27.30
CA LEU A 306 9.41 -10.63 26.96
C LEU A 306 8.53 -9.73 27.85
N LYS A 307 9.08 -8.59 28.31
CA LYS A 307 8.37 -7.29 28.32
C LYS A 307 9.32 -6.10 28.49
N VAL A 308 9.54 -5.41 27.37
CA VAL A 308 9.42 -3.95 27.13
C VAL A 308 9.62 -2.99 28.32
N ILE A 309 10.72 -2.21 28.23
CA ILE A 309 10.88 -0.74 28.34
C ILE A 309 10.10 0.00 29.47
N GLN A 310 10.78 0.60 30.46
CA GLN A 310 11.22 2.02 30.47
C GLN A 310 11.91 2.40 31.80
N TYR A 311 13.04 3.12 31.69
CA TYR A 311 13.74 3.93 32.71
C TYR A 311 12.80 5.02 33.28
N ASN A 312 12.93 5.61 34.47
CA ASN A 312 14.06 5.81 35.36
C ASN A 312 13.57 6.20 36.78
N ASN A 313 14.43 5.94 37.77
CA ASN A 313 14.28 6.30 39.18
C ASN A 313 14.18 7.82 39.43
N THR A 314 13.42 8.18 40.47
CA THR A 314 14.00 8.92 41.61
C THR A 314 13.15 8.73 42.86
N THR A 315 13.75 8.10 43.87
CA THR A 315 13.41 8.25 45.29
C THR A 315 14.02 9.55 45.81
N GLN A 316 13.19 10.43 46.36
CA GLN A 316 13.22 10.83 47.76
C GLN A 316 11.80 11.21 48.18
#